data_AF-A0A0H3J6J2-F1
#
_entry.id   AF-A0A0H3J6J2-F1
#
_cell.length_a   1.000
_cell.length_b   1.000
_cell.length_c   1.000
_cell.angle_alpha   90.00
_cell.angle_beta   90.00
_cell.angle_gamma   90.00
#
_symmetry.space_group_name_H-M   'P 1'
#
loop_
_entity.id
_entity.type
_entity.pdbx_description
1 polymer ?
#
loop_
_entity_poly.entity_id
_entity_poly.type
_entity_poly.pdbx_seq_one_letter_code
_entity_poly.pdbx_strand_id
1 'polypeptide(L)'
;MYNKSELNIYYEKLRNKYELNNSTIIDKGMYYKYPYIFAELFPIKNELLDKFSMFYQRIVDHIIFVDRLLEGNKFDVNYIIEKYIVGNDLIREYSYVYEQNSIFWNYFEQFYKEYFNAILIENRLSNNYMIKFTKKEYLKMCLGKPALSKLLVAGMAIKSKNVLEFSTINNMLNYLNIYTQLLDDFKDIKEDLNKNQFNYYTYISKFQCNTNNKNDIFKFYLKKYLNNHIEDMIINLNKCYELFKIYNTKISSFGDIIDEQFSVINMIKEGMKEYVC
;
A
#
# COMPACT_ATOMS: atom_id res chain seq x y z
N MET A 1 -14.58 -28.12 11.60
CA MET A 1 -13.23 -28.54 11.16
C MET A 1 -13.10 -28.26 9.68
N TYR A 2 -12.36 -27.21 9.29
CA TYR A 2 -12.06 -26.94 7.88
C TYR A 2 -11.00 -27.94 7.41
N ASN A 3 -11.34 -28.83 6.48
CA ASN A 3 -10.37 -29.68 5.83
C ASN A 3 -9.47 -28.75 4.99
N LYS A 4 -8.20 -28.60 5.38
CA LYS A 4 -7.27 -27.67 4.71
C LYS A 4 -7.08 -28.18 3.28
N SER A 5 -7.54 -27.41 2.28
CA SER A 5 -7.43 -27.82 0.87
C SER A 5 -5.97 -28.11 0.50
N GLU A 6 -5.75 -29.04 -0.43
CA GLU A 6 -4.38 -29.35 -0.92
C GLU A 6 -3.66 -28.09 -1.44
N LEU A 7 -4.41 -27.14 -2.00
CA LEU A 7 -3.91 -25.84 -2.42
C LEU A 7 -3.46 -24.95 -1.26
N ASN A 8 -4.15 -24.96 -0.12
CA ASN A 8 -3.67 -24.27 1.09
C ASN A 8 -2.34 -24.88 1.57
N ILE A 9 -2.20 -26.21 1.55
CA ILE A 9 -0.94 -26.89 1.91
C ILE A 9 0.17 -26.52 0.92
N TYR A 10 -0.15 -26.51 -0.38
CA TYR A 10 0.79 -26.13 -1.42
C TYR A 10 1.25 -24.67 -1.27
N TYR A 11 0.32 -23.75 -1.01
CA TYR A 11 0.62 -22.34 -0.75
C TYR A 11 1.55 -22.17 0.45
N GLU A 12 1.32 -22.86 1.58
CA GLU A 12 2.25 -22.82 2.72
C GLU A 12 3.64 -23.36 2.38
N LYS A 13 3.73 -24.39 1.51
CA LYS A 13 5.03 -24.87 1.00
C LYS A 13 5.73 -23.81 0.16
N LEU A 14 5.00 -23.09 -0.70
CA LEU A 14 5.55 -21.97 -1.47
C LEU A 14 6.05 -20.85 -0.56
N ARG A 15 5.28 -20.49 0.46
CA ARG A 15 5.69 -19.47 1.44
C ARG A 15 6.98 -19.85 2.15
N ASN A 16 7.11 -21.11 2.57
CA ASN A 16 8.36 -21.62 3.13
C ASN A 16 9.51 -21.58 2.13
N LYS A 17 9.30 -22.10 0.92
CA LYS A 17 10.30 -22.17 -0.16
C LYS A 17 10.91 -20.81 -0.48
N TYR A 18 10.07 -19.77 -0.48
CA TYR A 18 10.48 -18.39 -0.78
C TYR A 18 10.75 -17.54 0.46
N GLU A 19 10.88 -18.19 1.62
CA GLU A 19 11.16 -17.52 2.90
C GLU A 19 10.16 -16.41 3.24
N LEU A 20 8.93 -16.50 2.70
CA LEU A 20 7.82 -15.59 3.00
C LEU A 20 7.28 -15.79 4.43
N ASN A 21 7.74 -16.83 5.12
CA ASN A 21 7.47 -17.09 6.53
C ASN A 21 8.50 -16.41 7.45
N ASN A 22 9.72 -16.15 6.95
CA ASN A 22 10.78 -15.37 7.61
C ASN A 22 10.77 -13.90 7.19
N SER A 23 10.12 -13.57 6.07
CA SER A 23 9.24 -12.41 6.07
C SER A 23 8.04 -12.73 6.97
N THR A 24 8.29 -13.07 8.23
CA THR A 24 7.58 -12.36 9.26
C THR A 24 7.54 -10.92 8.76
N ILE A 25 6.35 -10.48 8.42
CA ILE A 25 5.99 -9.08 8.42
C ILE A 25 6.18 -8.66 9.89
N ILE A 26 7.45 -8.62 10.35
CA ILE A 26 7.88 -8.20 11.68
C ILE A 26 7.63 -6.69 11.61
N ASP A 27 6.55 -6.08 12.07
CA ASP A 27 5.59 -6.43 13.10
C ASP A 27 4.36 -5.52 12.81
N LYS A 28 3.14 -6.05 12.64
CA LYS A 28 1.86 -5.28 12.63
C LYS A 28 1.64 -4.17 11.56
N GLY A 29 1.93 -4.41 10.29
CA GLY A 29 1.52 -3.48 9.22
C GLY A 29 0.01 -3.16 9.26
N MET A 30 -0.34 -1.87 9.21
CA MET A 30 -1.71 -1.35 9.42
C MET A 30 -2.79 -2.08 8.60
N TYR A 31 -2.48 -2.43 7.36
CA TYR A 31 -3.41 -3.07 6.44
C TYR A 31 -3.85 -4.48 6.87
N TYR A 32 -3.04 -5.23 7.63
CA TYR A 32 -3.43 -6.54 8.17
C TYR A 32 -4.55 -6.45 9.20
N LYS A 33 -4.72 -5.27 9.82
CA LYS A 33 -5.77 -5.01 10.79
C LYS A 33 -7.10 -4.65 10.10
N TYR A 34 -7.10 -4.36 8.80
CA TYR A 34 -8.29 -3.90 8.07
C TYR A 34 -9.50 -4.83 8.19
N PRO A 35 -9.39 -6.17 8.07
CA PRO A 35 -10.55 -7.03 8.26
C PRO A 35 -11.23 -6.77 9.61
N TYR A 36 -10.44 -6.63 10.67
CA TYR A 36 -10.95 -6.45 12.03
C TYR A 36 -11.46 -5.03 12.29
N ILE A 37 -10.71 -4.02 11.85
CA ILE A 37 -11.09 -2.60 11.97
C ILE A 37 -12.43 -2.36 11.27
N PHE A 38 -12.57 -2.83 10.02
CA PHE A 38 -13.76 -2.56 9.23
C PHE A 38 -14.90 -3.55 9.46
N ALA A 39 -14.72 -4.60 10.27
CA ALA A 39 -15.81 -5.51 10.62
C ALA A 39 -16.89 -4.82 11.47
N GLU A 40 -16.51 -3.82 12.25
CA GLU A 40 -17.47 -3.00 13.03
C GLU A 40 -18.37 -2.16 12.12
N LEU A 41 -17.82 -1.61 11.02
CA LEU A 41 -18.57 -0.82 10.04
C LEU A 41 -19.32 -1.68 9.02
N PHE A 42 -18.73 -2.81 8.64
CA PHE A 42 -19.25 -3.76 7.66
C PHE A 42 -19.44 -5.12 8.33
N PRO A 43 -20.52 -5.29 9.12
CA PRO A 43 -20.73 -6.49 9.90
C PRO A 43 -20.87 -7.71 9.00
N ILE A 44 -20.00 -8.69 9.23
CA ILE A 44 -19.93 -9.97 8.53
C ILE A 44 -19.81 -11.10 9.56
N LYS A 45 -20.15 -12.33 9.16
CA LYS A 45 -20.00 -13.52 10.02
C LYS A 45 -18.50 -13.76 10.31
N ASN A 46 -18.17 -14.20 11.54
CA ASN A 46 -16.78 -14.48 11.95
C ASN A 46 -16.05 -15.44 11.01
N GLU A 47 -16.70 -16.52 10.54
CA GLU A 47 -16.10 -17.45 9.57
C GLU A 47 -15.65 -16.77 8.26
N LEU A 48 -16.37 -15.72 7.85
CA LEU A 48 -16.04 -14.95 6.66
C LEU A 48 -14.94 -13.92 6.95
N LEU A 49 -14.88 -13.40 8.17
CA LEU A 49 -13.82 -12.50 8.63
C LEU A 49 -12.44 -13.21 8.62
N ASP A 50 -12.39 -14.46 9.08
CA ASP A 50 -11.17 -15.27 9.02
C ASP A 50 -10.73 -15.50 7.57
N LYS A 51 -11.69 -15.83 6.68
CA LYS A 51 -11.41 -15.97 5.24
C LYS A 51 -10.86 -14.68 4.63
N PHE A 52 -11.44 -13.55 4.97
CA PHE A 52 -10.98 -12.25 4.48
C PHE A 52 -9.56 -11.92 4.94
N SER A 53 -9.21 -12.27 6.18
CA SER A 53 -7.83 -12.15 6.67
C SER A 53 -6.87 -13.03 5.86
N MET A 54 -7.28 -14.26 5.52
CA MET A 54 -6.50 -15.15 4.64
C MET A 54 -6.37 -14.60 3.22
N PHE A 55 -7.44 -14.02 2.66
CA PHE A 55 -7.40 -13.40 1.32
C PHE A 55 -6.43 -12.23 1.31
N TYR A 56 -6.44 -11.42 2.36
CA TYR A 56 -5.53 -10.30 2.49
C TYR A 56 -4.06 -10.77 2.54
N GLN A 57 -3.76 -11.78 3.35
CA GLN A 57 -2.41 -12.36 3.39
C GLN A 57 -1.93 -12.83 2.00
N ARG A 58 -2.80 -13.50 1.25
CA ARG A 58 -2.51 -13.96 -0.13
C ARG A 58 -2.31 -12.80 -1.11
N ILE A 59 -3.03 -11.69 -0.93
CA ILE A 59 -2.80 -10.46 -1.69
C ILE A 59 -1.42 -9.88 -1.36
N VAL A 60 -1.02 -9.80 -0.09
CA VAL A 60 0.31 -9.28 0.26
C VAL A 60 1.41 -10.16 -0.29
N ASP A 61 1.27 -11.49 -0.16
CA ASP A 61 2.21 -12.41 -0.77
C ASP A 61 2.26 -12.20 -2.28
N HIS A 62 1.11 -12.02 -2.95
CA HIS A 62 1.07 -11.71 -4.39
C HIS A 62 1.87 -10.45 -4.74
N ILE A 63 1.77 -9.40 -3.92
CA ILE A 63 2.53 -8.16 -4.10
C ILE A 63 4.03 -8.43 -3.96
N ILE A 64 4.46 -9.10 -2.88
CA ILE A 64 5.86 -9.49 -2.66
C ILE A 64 6.38 -10.35 -3.83
N PHE A 65 5.53 -11.24 -4.34
CA PHE A 65 5.86 -12.09 -5.49
C PHE A 65 6.17 -11.24 -6.72
N VAL A 66 5.33 -10.23 -7.00
CA VAL A 66 5.53 -9.31 -8.13
C VAL A 66 6.77 -8.44 -7.93
N ASP A 67 6.99 -7.88 -6.74
CA ASP A 67 8.13 -7.00 -6.48
C ASP A 67 9.46 -7.74 -6.69
N ARG A 68 9.59 -8.96 -6.17
CA ARG A 68 10.77 -9.82 -6.40
C ARG A 68 11.00 -10.17 -7.87
N LEU A 69 9.94 -10.31 -8.68
CA LEU A 69 10.09 -10.51 -10.12
C LEU A 69 10.67 -9.28 -10.82
N LEU A 70 10.35 -8.08 -10.31
CA LEU A 70 10.82 -6.82 -10.87
C LEU A 70 12.24 -6.48 -10.40
N GLU A 71 12.61 -6.87 -9.18
CA GLU A 71 13.97 -6.74 -8.64
C GLU A 71 14.94 -7.80 -9.21
N GLY A 72 14.42 -8.94 -9.66
CA GLY A 72 15.21 -10.08 -10.11
C GLY A 72 15.92 -9.86 -11.44
N ASN A 73 17.24 -10.05 -11.47
CA ASN A 73 18.03 -10.01 -12.71
C ASN A 73 17.89 -11.28 -13.58
N LYS A 74 17.25 -12.35 -13.08
CA LYS A 74 17.07 -13.63 -13.79
C LYS A 74 15.62 -14.07 -13.77
N PHE A 75 15.14 -14.48 -14.94
CA PHE A 75 13.79 -15.00 -15.13
C PHE A 75 13.71 -16.44 -14.59
N ASP A 76 13.08 -16.62 -13.42
CA ASP A 76 12.80 -17.95 -12.87
C ASP A 76 11.40 -18.41 -13.32
N VAL A 77 11.37 -19.37 -14.25
CA VAL A 77 10.11 -19.92 -14.81
C VAL A 77 9.28 -20.61 -13.74
N ASN A 78 9.91 -21.32 -12.79
CA ASN A 78 9.19 -22.00 -11.71
C ASN A 78 8.50 -20.98 -10.81
N TYR A 79 9.19 -19.88 -10.50
CA TYR A 79 8.65 -18.79 -9.71
C TYR A 79 7.39 -18.18 -10.36
N ILE A 80 7.43 -17.96 -11.67
CA ILE A 80 6.30 -17.38 -12.43
C ILE A 80 5.10 -18.32 -12.43
N ILE A 81 5.32 -19.62 -12.67
CA ILE A 81 4.26 -20.63 -12.65
C ILE A 81 3.64 -20.70 -11.25
N GLU A 82 4.45 -20.73 -10.20
CA GLU A 82 3.98 -20.81 -8.82
C GLU A 82 3.21 -19.56 -8.41
N LYS A 83 3.69 -18.36 -8.77
CA LYS A 83 2.95 -17.09 -8.61
C LYS A 83 1.61 -17.12 -9.33
N TYR A 84 1.56 -17.65 -10.55
CA TYR A 84 0.34 -17.76 -11.33
C TYR A 84 -0.69 -18.67 -10.64
N ILE A 85 -0.26 -19.81 -10.08
CA ILE A 85 -1.11 -20.72 -9.30
C ILE A 85 -1.72 -19.99 -8.09
N VAL A 86 -0.92 -19.23 -7.33
CA VAL A 86 -1.41 -18.45 -6.18
C VAL A 86 -2.47 -17.43 -6.58
N GLY A 87 -2.26 -16.72 -7.70
CA GLY A 87 -3.23 -15.76 -8.22
C GLY A 87 -4.57 -16.41 -8.62
N ASN A 88 -4.53 -17.54 -9.33
CA ASN A 88 -5.74 -18.27 -9.70
C ASN A 88 -6.49 -18.83 -8.48
N ASP A 89 -5.75 -19.31 -7.48
CA ASP A 89 -6.34 -19.79 -6.23
C ASP A 89 -7.08 -18.66 -5.51
N LEU A 90 -6.49 -17.45 -5.44
CA LEU A 90 -7.14 -16.28 -4.86
C LEU A 90 -8.44 -15.92 -5.60
N ILE A 91 -8.44 -15.93 -6.93
CA ILE A 91 -9.65 -15.67 -7.75
C ILE A 91 -10.73 -16.71 -7.47
N ARG A 92 -10.34 -17.99 -7.39
CA ARG A 92 -11.27 -19.08 -7.05
C ARG A 92 -11.85 -18.92 -5.65
N GLU A 93 -11.02 -18.57 -4.67
CA GLU A 93 -11.51 -18.35 -3.31
C GLU A 93 -12.50 -17.16 -3.25
N TYR A 94 -12.25 -16.10 -4.01
CA TYR A 94 -13.21 -15.02 -4.17
C TYR A 94 -14.51 -15.45 -4.86
N SER A 95 -14.46 -16.37 -5.84
CA SER A 95 -15.68 -16.84 -6.52
C SER A 95 -16.58 -17.73 -5.66
N TYR A 96 -16.03 -18.38 -4.63
CA TYR A 96 -16.86 -19.02 -3.59
C TYR A 96 -17.58 -18.01 -2.69
N VAL A 97 -17.06 -16.78 -2.60
CA VAL A 97 -17.64 -15.72 -1.78
C VAL A 97 -18.58 -14.85 -2.63
N TYR A 98 -18.23 -14.51 -3.86
CA TYR A 98 -18.97 -13.58 -4.71
C TYR A 98 -19.49 -14.25 -5.98
N GLU A 99 -20.77 -14.06 -6.24
CA GLU A 99 -21.39 -14.45 -7.51
C GLU A 99 -20.74 -13.73 -8.69
N GLN A 100 -20.77 -14.35 -9.87
CA GLN A 100 -20.16 -13.82 -11.09
C GLN A 100 -20.66 -12.41 -11.46
N ASN A 101 -21.93 -12.10 -11.19
CA ASN A 101 -22.54 -10.81 -11.52
C ASN A 101 -22.42 -9.78 -10.37
N SER A 102 -21.66 -10.08 -9.32
CA SER A 102 -21.46 -9.16 -8.20
C SER A 102 -20.62 -7.94 -8.63
N ILE A 103 -21.01 -6.76 -8.15
CA ILE A 103 -20.21 -5.53 -8.30
C ILE A 103 -18.79 -5.64 -7.72
N PHE A 104 -18.53 -6.66 -6.88
CA PHE A 104 -17.19 -6.98 -6.38
C PHE A 104 -16.18 -7.11 -7.51
N TRP A 105 -16.54 -7.78 -8.61
CA TRP A 105 -15.62 -8.01 -9.73
C TRP A 105 -15.21 -6.72 -10.44
N ASN A 106 -16.06 -5.68 -10.42
CA ASN A 106 -15.71 -4.36 -10.94
C ASN A 106 -14.63 -3.70 -10.07
N TYR A 107 -14.76 -3.78 -8.74
CA TYR A 107 -13.72 -3.29 -7.81
C TYR A 107 -12.44 -4.11 -7.91
N PHE A 108 -12.56 -5.43 -8.06
CA PHE A 108 -11.43 -6.32 -8.29
C PHE A 108 -10.64 -5.86 -9.51
N GLU A 109 -11.28 -5.76 -10.67
CA GLU A 109 -10.63 -5.32 -11.90
C GLU A 109 -10.03 -3.91 -11.77
N GLN A 110 -10.78 -2.97 -11.19
CA GLN A 110 -10.33 -1.60 -10.97
C GLN A 110 -9.06 -1.55 -10.11
N PHE A 111 -9.05 -2.18 -8.93
CA PHE A 111 -7.91 -2.10 -8.01
C PHE A 111 -6.69 -2.85 -8.53
N TYR A 112 -6.86 -3.96 -9.26
CA TYR A 112 -5.74 -4.61 -9.95
C TYR A 112 -5.16 -3.73 -11.06
N LYS A 113 -6.00 -3.04 -11.84
CA LYS A 113 -5.54 -2.06 -12.84
C LYS A 113 -4.78 -0.90 -12.19
N GLU A 114 -5.30 -0.35 -11.09
CA GLU A 114 -4.63 0.71 -10.32
C GLU A 114 -3.25 0.24 -9.82
N TYR A 115 -3.18 -0.95 -9.23
CA TYR A 115 -1.94 -1.56 -8.74
C TYR A 115 -0.92 -1.78 -9.87
N PHE A 116 -1.28 -2.50 -10.93
CA PHE A 116 -0.35 -2.78 -12.03
C PHE A 116 0.15 -1.50 -12.70
N ASN A 117 -0.72 -0.51 -12.90
CA ASN A 117 -0.29 0.78 -13.47
C ASN A 117 0.71 1.49 -12.56
N ALA A 118 0.52 1.50 -11.24
CA ALA A 118 1.46 2.11 -10.31
C ALA A 118 2.82 1.42 -10.34
N ILE A 119 2.84 0.09 -10.29
CA ILE A 119 4.08 -0.71 -10.33
C ILE A 119 4.83 -0.54 -11.66
N LEU A 120 4.13 -0.52 -12.79
CA LEU A 120 4.76 -0.28 -14.10
C LEU A 120 5.35 1.13 -14.20
N ILE A 121 4.67 2.13 -13.65
CA ILE A 121 5.17 3.51 -13.60
C ILE A 121 6.44 3.59 -12.74
N GLU A 122 6.42 3.02 -11.55
CA GLU A 122 7.57 2.99 -10.64
C GLU A 122 8.78 2.27 -11.26
N ASN A 123 8.56 1.09 -11.84
CA ASN A 123 9.62 0.34 -12.50
C ASN A 123 10.21 1.13 -13.67
N ARG A 124 9.37 1.83 -14.44
CA ARG A 124 9.84 2.70 -15.53
C ARG A 124 10.69 3.87 -15.02
N LEU A 125 10.32 4.47 -13.88
CA LEU A 125 11.06 5.59 -13.28
C LEU A 125 12.39 5.15 -12.67
N SER A 126 12.41 3.99 -12.02
CA SER A 126 13.62 3.39 -11.46
C SER A 126 14.64 3.06 -12.55
N ASN A 127 14.17 2.57 -13.71
CA ASN A 127 15.03 2.27 -14.85
C ASN A 127 15.40 3.51 -15.70
N ASN A 128 14.64 4.60 -15.63
CA ASN A 128 14.88 5.80 -16.44
C ASN A 128 14.49 7.09 -15.70
N TYR A 129 15.45 7.61 -14.94
CA TYR A 129 15.36 8.89 -14.24
C TYR A 129 15.30 10.14 -15.13
N MET A 130 15.31 10.01 -16.46
CA MET A 130 15.23 11.16 -17.38
C MET A 130 13.80 11.47 -17.83
N ILE A 131 12.82 10.62 -17.49
CA ILE A 131 11.42 10.82 -17.88
C ILE A 131 10.78 11.85 -16.96
N LYS A 132 10.37 13.00 -17.51
CA LYS A 132 9.63 14.03 -16.77
C LYS A 132 8.39 13.43 -16.10
N PHE A 133 8.34 13.51 -14.78
CA PHE A 133 7.26 12.98 -13.96
C PHE A 133 6.69 14.07 -13.04
N THR A 134 5.37 14.22 -13.03
CA THR A 134 4.67 15.29 -12.32
C THR A 134 4.18 14.84 -10.94
N LYS A 135 3.96 15.80 -10.03
CA LYS A 135 3.32 15.53 -8.73
C LYS A 135 1.99 14.78 -8.87
N LYS A 136 1.19 15.12 -9.88
CA LYS A 136 -0.11 14.48 -10.13
C LYS A 136 0.05 13.00 -10.48
N GLU A 137 1.06 12.64 -11.25
CA GLU A 137 1.35 11.25 -11.59
C GLU A 137 1.93 10.49 -10.40
N TYR A 138 2.80 11.14 -9.61
CA TYR A 138 3.27 10.58 -8.34
C TYR A 138 2.11 10.26 -7.40
N LEU A 139 1.20 11.20 -7.17
CA LEU A 139 0.02 10.95 -6.33
C LEU A 139 -0.84 9.79 -6.85
N LYS A 140 -1.01 9.65 -8.17
CA LYS A 140 -1.71 8.49 -8.75
C LYS A 140 -0.97 7.17 -8.47
N MET A 141 0.35 7.18 -8.53
CA MET A 141 1.19 6.03 -8.19
C MET A 141 1.03 5.64 -6.71
N CYS A 142 1.06 6.62 -5.79
CA CYS A 142 0.84 6.40 -4.35
C CYS A 142 -0.53 5.78 -4.06
N LEU A 143 -1.56 6.13 -4.84
CA LEU A 143 -2.90 5.56 -4.70
C LEU A 143 -2.98 4.12 -5.23
N GLY A 144 -2.25 3.81 -6.30
CA GLY A 144 -2.31 2.51 -6.96
C GLY A 144 -1.54 1.42 -6.21
N LYS A 145 -0.36 1.72 -5.65
CA LYS A 145 0.46 0.74 -4.90
C LYS A 145 -0.33 -0.05 -3.85
N PRO A 146 -1.06 0.60 -2.92
CA PRO A 146 -1.87 -0.10 -1.93
C PRO A 146 -3.31 -0.39 -2.42
N ALA A 147 -3.64 -0.26 -3.71
CA ALA A 147 -5.02 -0.40 -4.19
C ALA A 147 -5.65 -1.76 -3.82
N LEU A 148 -4.86 -2.83 -3.84
CA LEU A 148 -5.34 -4.17 -3.48
C LEU A 148 -5.72 -4.30 -1.99
N SER A 149 -5.20 -3.46 -1.08
CA SER A 149 -5.65 -3.46 0.32
C SER A 149 -7.08 -2.94 0.47
N LYS A 150 -7.52 -2.07 -0.44
CA LYS A 150 -8.88 -1.51 -0.47
C LYS A 150 -9.90 -2.51 -1.04
N LEU A 151 -9.47 -3.48 -1.83
CA LEU A 151 -10.32 -4.54 -2.38
C LEU A 151 -11.01 -5.35 -1.27
N LEU A 152 -10.26 -5.64 -0.20
CA LEU A 152 -10.79 -6.30 0.98
C LEU A 152 -11.97 -5.52 1.58
N VAL A 153 -11.77 -4.22 1.82
CA VAL A 153 -12.76 -3.35 2.44
C VAL A 153 -14.00 -3.20 1.55
N ALA A 154 -13.80 -3.06 0.23
CA ALA A 154 -14.89 -3.09 -0.75
C ALA A 154 -15.68 -4.41 -0.67
N GLY A 155 -14.97 -5.52 -0.59
CA GLY A 155 -15.54 -6.85 -0.45
C GLY A 155 -16.43 -6.98 0.78
N MET A 156 -15.95 -6.49 1.93
CA MET A 156 -16.72 -6.48 3.18
C MET A 156 -17.98 -5.62 3.05
N ALA A 157 -17.86 -4.40 2.52
CA ALA A 157 -18.98 -3.50 2.30
C ALA A 157 -20.07 -4.10 1.39
N ILE A 158 -19.67 -4.84 0.35
CA ILE A 158 -20.59 -5.56 -0.54
C ILE A 158 -21.28 -6.68 0.22
N LYS A 159 -20.56 -7.43 1.05
CA LYS A 159 -21.13 -8.55 1.83
C LYS A 159 -22.09 -8.09 2.92
N SER A 160 -21.79 -6.96 3.56
CA SER A 160 -22.68 -6.32 4.54
C SER A 160 -23.80 -5.50 3.89
N LYS A 161 -23.90 -5.46 2.55
CA LYS A 161 -24.86 -4.66 1.78
C LYS A 161 -24.80 -3.15 2.09
N ASN A 162 -23.62 -2.65 2.47
CA ASN A 162 -23.38 -1.25 2.86
C ASN A 162 -22.38 -0.55 1.95
N VAL A 163 -22.55 -0.70 0.63
CA VAL A 163 -21.61 -0.22 -0.40
C VAL A 163 -21.53 1.31 -0.45
N LEU A 164 -22.58 2.03 -0.06
CA LEU A 164 -22.60 3.50 -0.09
C LEU A 164 -21.51 4.09 0.82
N GLU A 165 -21.32 3.51 2.01
CA GLU A 165 -20.29 3.95 2.96
C GLU A 165 -18.86 3.71 2.42
N PHE A 166 -18.69 2.74 1.52
CA PHE A 166 -17.37 2.43 0.97
C PHE A 166 -16.76 3.59 0.19
N SER A 167 -17.55 4.44 -0.46
CA SER A 167 -17.01 5.58 -1.22
C SER A 167 -16.22 6.55 -0.33
N THR A 168 -16.78 6.91 0.82
CA THR A 168 -16.13 7.78 1.80
C THR A 168 -14.93 7.10 2.44
N ILE A 169 -15.06 5.81 2.80
CA ILE A 169 -13.95 5.02 3.35
C ILE A 169 -12.81 4.88 2.34
N ASN A 170 -13.09 4.62 1.07
CA ASN A 170 -12.09 4.56 0.00
C ASN A 170 -11.34 5.90 -0.14
N ASN A 171 -12.03 7.04 -0.02
CA ASN A 171 -11.38 8.35 -0.02
C ASN A 171 -10.52 8.59 1.24
N MET A 172 -11.00 8.17 2.41
CA MET A 172 -10.22 8.21 3.66
C MET A 172 -8.93 7.40 3.52
N LEU A 173 -9.04 6.17 2.99
CA LEU A 173 -7.91 5.29 2.72
C LEU A 173 -6.97 5.85 1.65
N ASN A 174 -7.49 6.50 0.62
CA ASN A 174 -6.66 7.16 -0.40
C ASN A 174 -5.74 8.23 0.21
N TYR A 175 -6.25 9.06 1.12
CA TYR A 175 -5.43 10.05 1.82
C TYR A 175 -4.40 9.41 2.75
N LEU A 176 -4.80 8.38 3.49
CA LEU A 176 -3.88 7.64 4.35
C LEU A 176 -2.75 6.96 3.56
N ASN A 177 -3.08 6.39 2.41
CA ASN A 177 -2.12 5.74 1.51
C ASN A 177 -1.12 6.74 0.94
N ILE A 178 -1.57 7.94 0.52
CA ILE A 178 -0.67 9.01 0.08
C ILE A 178 0.25 9.44 1.23
N TYR A 179 -0.30 9.68 2.43
CA TYR A 179 0.50 10.01 3.61
C TYR A 179 1.55 8.94 3.89
N THR A 180 1.16 7.66 3.88
CA THR A 180 2.03 6.53 4.19
C THR A 180 3.19 6.45 3.20
N GLN A 181 2.94 6.62 1.90
CA GLN A 181 4.01 6.64 0.89
C GLN A 181 4.94 7.84 1.06
N LEU A 182 4.41 9.03 1.37
CA LEU A 182 5.24 10.21 1.63
C LEU A 182 6.11 9.99 2.88
N LEU A 183 5.57 9.39 3.93
CA LEU A 183 6.34 9.08 5.15
C LEU A 183 7.46 8.07 4.87
N ASP A 184 7.18 7.06 4.06
CA ASP A 184 8.15 6.07 3.59
C ASP A 184 9.29 6.75 2.80
N ASP A 185 8.93 7.50 1.75
CA ASP A 185 9.87 8.31 0.95
C ASP A 185 10.66 9.31 1.82
N PHE A 186 10.09 9.81 2.93
CA PHE A 186 10.77 10.71 3.84
C PHE A 186 11.85 9.98 4.67
N LYS A 187 11.52 8.80 5.22
CA LYS A 187 12.42 7.99 6.04
C LYS A 187 13.58 7.46 5.21
N ASP A 188 13.29 7.02 3.99
CA ASP A 188 14.25 6.29 3.15
C ASP A 188 15.00 7.19 2.18
N ILE A 189 14.82 8.51 2.28
CA ILE A 189 15.32 9.48 1.29
C ILE A 189 16.82 9.36 0.96
N LYS A 190 17.66 9.05 1.96
CA LYS A 190 19.10 8.85 1.76
C LYS A 190 19.39 7.49 1.14
N GLU A 191 18.69 6.46 1.58
CA GLU A 191 18.84 5.10 1.08
C GLU A 191 18.40 5.02 -0.38
N ASP A 192 17.22 5.56 -0.70
CA ASP A 192 16.67 5.64 -2.05
C ASP A 192 17.63 6.35 -3.00
N LEU A 193 18.13 7.52 -2.58
CA LEU A 193 19.08 8.28 -3.37
C LEU A 193 20.40 7.51 -3.59
N ASN A 194 20.86 6.76 -2.58
CA ASN A 194 22.06 5.94 -2.69
C ASN A 194 21.87 4.72 -3.58
N LYS A 195 20.69 4.09 -3.56
CA LYS A 195 20.33 2.94 -4.38
C LYS A 195 19.78 3.32 -5.76
N ASN A 196 19.60 4.61 -6.04
CA ASN A 196 18.89 5.12 -7.22
C ASN A 196 17.45 4.55 -7.31
N GLN A 197 16.78 4.38 -6.17
CA GLN A 197 15.37 4.02 -6.10
C GLN A 197 14.51 5.27 -6.19
N PHE A 198 13.41 5.19 -6.95
CA PHE A 198 12.57 6.34 -7.23
C PHE A 198 11.97 6.91 -5.95
N ASN A 199 12.25 8.20 -5.70
CA ASN A 199 11.69 8.98 -4.61
C ASN A 199 11.36 10.37 -5.14
N TYR A 200 10.14 10.84 -4.95
CA TYR A 200 9.63 11.98 -5.71
C TYR A 200 10.41 13.28 -5.45
N TYR A 201 10.75 13.57 -4.19
CA TYR A 201 11.39 14.83 -3.85
C TYR A 201 12.88 14.85 -4.23
N THR A 202 13.58 13.71 -4.16
CA THR A 202 14.96 13.63 -4.67
C THR A 202 14.98 13.64 -6.20
N TYR A 203 14.00 13.01 -6.84
CA TYR A 203 13.79 13.04 -8.29
C TYR A 203 13.61 14.49 -8.77
N ILE A 204 12.68 15.28 -8.22
CA ILE A 204 12.49 16.66 -8.67
C ILE A 204 13.69 17.55 -8.32
N SER A 205 14.38 17.26 -7.20
CA SER A 205 15.61 17.97 -6.83
C SER A 205 16.68 17.77 -7.88
N LYS A 206 16.92 16.53 -8.31
CA LYS A 206 17.85 16.18 -9.40
C LYS A 206 17.57 16.97 -10.68
N PHE A 207 16.31 17.04 -11.11
CA PHE A 207 15.92 17.80 -12.30
C PHE A 207 16.15 19.30 -12.16
N GLN A 208 15.86 19.89 -10.99
CA GLN A 208 15.98 21.33 -10.81
C GLN A 208 17.42 21.80 -10.59
N CYS A 209 18.24 21.04 -9.87
CA CYS A 209 19.65 21.38 -9.66
C CYS A 209 20.56 20.90 -10.81
N ASN A 210 20.03 20.10 -11.75
CA ASN A 210 20.72 19.62 -12.95
C ASN A 210 22.09 18.98 -12.65
N THR A 211 22.14 18.09 -11.65
CA THR A 211 23.35 17.36 -11.26
C THR A 211 23.04 15.89 -11.02
N ASN A 212 24.04 15.03 -11.22
CA ASN A 212 23.99 13.62 -10.80
C ASN A 212 24.69 13.39 -9.44
N ASN A 213 25.27 14.43 -8.84
CA ASN A 213 25.92 14.32 -7.53
C ASN A 213 24.85 14.17 -6.43
N LYS A 214 24.82 13.01 -5.78
CA LYS A 214 23.84 12.68 -4.73
C LYS A 214 23.87 13.66 -3.55
N ASN A 215 25.04 14.14 -3.15
CA ASN A 215 25.14 15.11 -2.05
C ASN A 215 24.52 16.46 -2.43
N ASP A 216 24.71 16.91 -3.66
CA ASP A 216 24.12 18.17 -4.14
C ASP A 216 22.60 18.05 -4.27
N ILE A 217 22.10 16.90 -4.78
CA ILE A 217 20.67 16.59 -4.84
C ILE A 217 20.06 16.61 -3.43
N PHE A 218 20.69 15.94 -2.46
CA PHE A 218 20.19 15.88 -1.09
C PHE A 218 20.20 17.27 -0.41
N LYS A 219 21.27 18.06 -0.58
CA LYS A 219 21.31 19.44 -0.08
C LYS A 219 20.23 20.31 -0.71
N PHE A 220 19.98 20.15 -2.01
CA PHE A 220 18.93 20.88 -2.70
C PHE A 220 17.54 20.50 -2.19
N TYR A 221 17.30 19.20 -1.99
CA TYR A 221 16.10 18.68 -1.35
C TYR A 221 15.86 19.33 0.02
N LEU A 222 16.86 19.27 0.91
CA LEU A 222 16.76 19.84 2.25
C LEU A 222 16.41 21.33 2.21
N LYS A 223 17.06 22.09 1.31
CA LYS A 223 16.87 23.54 1.20
C LYS A 223 15.53 23.93 0.59
N LYS A 224 15.04 23.19 -0.41
CA LYS A 224 13.92 23.65 -1.26
C LYS A 224 12.63 22.86 -1.08
N TYR A 225 12.70 21.61 -0.63
CA TYR A 225 11.59 20.67 -0.71
C TYR A 225 11.22 19.96 0.58
N LEU A 226 12.10 19.97 1.59
CA LEU A 226 11.82 19.37 2.89
C LEU A 226 10.50 19.85 3.50
N ASN A 227 10.28 21.17 3.52
CA ASN A 227 9.04 21.74 4.05
C ASN A 227 7.81 21.33 3.23
N ASN A 228 7.91 21.31 1.89
CA ASN A 228 6.80 20.86 1.05
C ASN A 228 6.49 19.38 1.25
N HIS A 229 7.51 18.54 1.44
CA HIS A 229 7.33 17.11 1.74
C HIS A 229 6.51 16.93 3.01
N ILE A 230 6.87 17.65 4.07
CA ILE A 230 6.17 17.58 5.35
C ILE A 230 4.77 18.18 5.27
N GLU A 231 4.61 19.30 4.56
CA GLU A 231 3.30 19.90 4.34
C GLU A 231 2.36 18.94 3.60
N ASP A 232 2.85 18.26 2.57
CA ASP A 232 2.09 17.26 1.83
C ASP A 232 1.69 16.06 2.72
N MET A 233 2.57 15.60 3.63
CA MET A 233 2.22 14.60 4.63
C MET A 233 1.07 15.08 5.54
N ILE A 234 1.19 16.29 6.09
CA ILE A 234 0.21 16.87 7.00
C ILE A 234 -1.16 17.04 6.32
N ILE A 235 -1.17 17.57 5.09
CA ILE A 235 -2.41 17.80 4.34
C ILE A 235 -3.17 16.49 4.14
N ASN A 236 -2.47 15.42 3.77
CA ASN A 236 -3.12 14.13 3.52
C ASN A 236 -3.57 13.47 4.83
N LEU A 237 -2.76 13.50 5.89
CA LEU A 237 -3.18 12.96 7.18
C LEU A 237 -4.40 13.71 7.76
N ASN A 238 -4.42 15.05 7.66
CA ASN A 238 -5.57 15.85 8.07
C ASN A 238 -6.84 15.50 7.27
N LYS A 239 -6.74 15.36 5.94
CA LYS A 239 -7.89 14.97 5.10
C LYS A 239 -8.40 13.57 5.43
N CYS A 240 -7.50 12.64 5.74
CA CYS A 240 -7.86 11.33 6.26
C CYS A 240 -8.65 11.47 7.57
N TYR A 241 -8.13 12.23 8.52
CA TYR A 241 -8.76 12.47 9.82
C TYR A 241 -10.14 13.13 9.72
N GLU A 242 -10.32 14.13 8.86
CA GLU A 242 -11.63 14.76 8.67
C GLU A 242 -12.69 13.78 8.16
N LEU A 243 -12.32 12.85 7.28
CA LEU A 243 -13.24 11.79 6.85
C LEU A 243 -13.46 10.74 7.94
N PHE A 244 -12.42 10.40 8.70
CA PHE A 244 -12.51 9.47 9.83
C PHE A 244 -13.48 9.96 10.91
N LYS A 245 -13.58 11.27 11.17
CA LYS A 245 -14.52 11.83 12.16
C LYS A 245 -15.97 11.39 11.95
N ILE A 246 -16.37 11.15 10.70
CA ILE A 246 -17.71 10.63 10.35
C ILE A 246 -17.94 9.23 10.94
N TYR A 247 -16.87 8.46 11.15
CA TYR A 247 -16.89 7.06 11.54
C TYR A 247 -16.21 6.78 12.88
N ASN A 248 -15.75 7.79 13.62
CA ASN A 248 -14.96 7.61 14.86
C ASN A 248 -15.63 6.66 15.87
N THR A 249 -16.96 6.72 16.00
CA THR A 249 -17.73 5.84 16.90
C THR A 249 -17.95 4.42 16.37
N LYS A 250 -17.67 4.16 15.09
CA LYS A 250 -17.91 2.89 14.40
C LYS A 250 -16.65 2.09 14.06
N ILE A 251 -15.48 2.74 14.05
CA ILE A 251 -14.18 2.13 13.77
C ILE A 251 -13.11 2.77 14.66
N SER A 252 -13.36 2.82 15.97
CA SER A 252 -12.52 3.56 16.93
C SER A 252 -11.05 3.13 16.91
N SER A 253 -10.79 1.84 16.68
CA SER A 253 -9.44 1.28 16.51
C SER A 253 -8.65 1.86 15.33
N PHE A 254 -9.32 2.45 14.33
CA PHE A 254 -8.68 3.22 13.27
C PHE A 254 -8.20 4.60 13.76
N GLY A 255 -8.85 5.15 14.79
CA GLY A 255 -8.44 6.39 15.45
C GLY A 255 -7.06 6.25 16.07
N ASP A 256 -6.81 5.15 16.78
CA ASP A 256 -5.49 4.86 17.39
C ASP A 256 -4.36 4.88 16.35
N ILE A 257 -4.63 4.35 15.16
CA ILE A 257 -3.68 4.37 14.03
C ILE A 257 -3.41 5.81 13.58
N ILE A 258 -4.45 6.61 13.40
CA ILE A 258 -4.30 8.01 12.95
C ILE A 258 -3.55 8.84 14.01
N ASP A 259 -3.85 8.65 15.29
CA ASP A 259 -3.22 9.37 16.39
C ASP A 259 -1.73 9.03 16.51
N GLU A 260 -1.36 7.77 16.29
CA GLU A 260 0.04 7.34 16.15
C GLU A 260 0.73 8.09 15.00
N GLN A 261 0.08 8.21 13.83
CA GLN A 261 0.63 8.93 12.69
C GLN A 261 0.79 10.44 12.95
N PHE A 262 -0.14 11.07 13.69
CA PHE A 262 0.01 12.47 14.09
C PHE A 262 1.19 12.65 15.06
N SER A 263 1.40 11.71 15.97
CA SER A 263 2.54 11.72 16.88
C SER A 263 3.87 11.67 16.10
N VAL A 264 3.95 10.82 15.07
CA VAL A 264 5.11 10.77 14.16
C VAL A 264 5.35 12.11 13.46
N ILE A 265 4.31 12.76 12.91
CA ILE A 265 4.45 14.09 12.29
C ILE A 265 4.96 15.12 13.29
N ASN A 266 4.47 15.12 14.52
CA ASN A 266 4.88 16.09 15.54
C ASN A 266 6.36 15.90 15.90
N MET A 267 6.82 14.66 16.06
CA MET A 267 8.24 14.36 16.27
C MET A 267 9.12 14.85 15.12
N ILE A 268 8.69 14.66 13.87
CA ILE A 268 9.41 15.19 12.69
C ILE A 268 9.51 16.72 12.75
N LYS A 269 8.41 17.41 13.08
CA LYS A 269 8.40 18.88 13.20
C LYS A 269 9.31 19.37 14.32
N GLU A 270 9.29 18.71 15.48
CA GLU A 270 10.12 19.07 16.63
C GLU A 270 11.60 18.86 16.33
N GLY A 271 11.97 17.68 15.82
CA GLY A 271 13.34 17.39 15.42
C GLY A 271 13.87 18.36 14.37
N MET A 272 13.00 18.88 13.49
CA MET A 272 13.40 19.90 12.52
C MET A 272 13.68 21.28 13.12
N LYS A 273 13.06 21.66 14.24
CA LYS A 273 13.38 22.94 14.89
C LYS A 273 14.84 22.98 15.34
N GLU A 274 15.43 21.83 15.66
CA GLU A 274 16.84 21.71 16.03
C GLU A 274 17.81 21.89 14.84
N TYR A 275 17.34 21.76 13.60
CA TYR A 275 18.16 21.94 12.38
C TYR A 275 18.00 23.31 11.72
N VAL A 276 16.97 24.07 12.09
CA VAL A 276 16.60 25.36 11.47
C VAL A 276 16.87 26.55 12.40
N CYS A 277 17.26 26.31 13.65
CA CYS A 277 17.71 27.32 14.61
C CYS A 277 19.23 27.34 14.76
#